data_AF-A0A087UHX8-F1
#
_entry.id   AF-A0A087UHX8-F1
#
_cell.length_a   1.000
_cell.length_b   1.000
_cell.length_c   1.000
_cell.angle_alpha   90.00
_cell.angle_beta   90.00
_cell.angle_gamma   90.00
#
_symmetry.space_group_name_H-M   'P 1'
#
loop_
_entity.id
_entity.type
_entity.pdbx_description
1 polymer ?
#
loop_
_entity_poly.entity_id
_entity_poly.type
_entity_poly.pdbx_seq_one_letter_code
_entity_poly.pdbx_strand_id
1 'polypeptide(L)'
;MENKGFYSLDKPGDFTTIVDIQFVAAMIQPGGGRNDIPSRLKRQFSVFNCTLPAPRSIDKIFGVIGCGYFCKERFPDEIAEFIESFIPATRILWQETKLKMLPTPAKFHYVFNLRDLSRIWEGMLKIEEPECSAKEDLLALWKHECTRVIADRFTNEEDKDWFLKKMTEVVEEEIGPEYVKLLPEEPYFVNFMRDPPEPDDDESEVILEMP
;
A
#
# COMPACT_ATOMS: atom_id res chain seq x y z
N MET A 1 -10.84 33.38 3.77
CA MET A 1 -11.71 33.56 2.59
C MET A 1 -12.61 34.77 2.72
N GLU A 2 -13.49 34.82 3.72
CA GLU A 2 -14.54 35.84 3.82
C GLU A 2 -14.00 37.29 3.99
N ASN A 3 -12.98 37.48 4.82
CA ASN A 3 -12.47 38.81 5.16
C ASN A 3 -11.20 39.21 4.40
N LYS A 4 -10.74 38.39 3.44
CA LYS A 4 -9.51 38.60 2.63
C LYS A 4 -8.23 38.97 3.42
N GLY A 5 -8.15 38.61 4.70
CA GLY A 5 -7.03 38.95 5.57
C GLY A 5 -7.30 38.59 7.03
N PHE A 6 -6.33 38.86 7.88
CA PHE A 6 -6.42 38.64 9.32
C PHE A 6 -5.55 39.65 10.09
N TYR A 7 -5.90 39.89 11.36
CA TYR A 7 -5.08 40.73 12.24
C TYR A 7 -3.93 39.92 12.81
N SER A 8 -2.74 40.53 12.86
CA SER A 8 -1.57 39.92 13.49
C SER A 8 -1.78 39.79 14.99
N LEU A 9 -1.47 38.61 15.53
CA LEU A 9 -1.48 38.37 16.98
C LEU A 9 -0.26 39.00 17.67
N ASP A 10 0.86 39.16 16.94
CA ASP A 10 2.11 39.69 17.48
C ASP A 10 2.11 41.22 17.58
N LYS A 11 1.42 41.88 16.64
CA LYS A 11 1.28 43.34 16.59
C LYS A 11 -0.20 43.72 16.60
N PRO A 12 -0.76 44.04 17.78
CA PRO A 12 -2.16 44.43 17.89
C PRO A 12 -2.46 45.63 16.98
N GLY A 13 -3.39 45.45 16.04
CA GLY A 13 -3.84 46.50 15.12
C GLY A 13 -3.29 46.39 13.70
N ASP A 14 -2.25 45.59 13.45
CA ASP A 14 -1.75 45.37 12.09
C ASP A 14 -2.65 44.37 11.34
N PHE A 15 -3.26 44.81 10.24
CA PHE A 15 -4.09 43.97 9.37
C PHE A 15 -3.28 43.46 8.17
N THR A 16 -3.13 42.15 8.05
CA THR A 16 -2.48 41.50 6.93
C THR A 16 -3.51 41.09 5.88
N THR A 17 -3.36 41.60 4.66
CA THR A 17 -4.22 41.25 3.53
C THR A 17 -3.66 40.04 2.79
N ILE A 18 -4.54 39.09 2.45
CA ILE A 18 -4.20 37.92 1.65
C ILE A 18 -4.73 38.14 0.23
N VAL A 19 -3.83 38.04 -0.75
CA VAL A 19 -4.13 38.24 -2.17
C VAL A 19 -3.82 36.95 -2.94
N ASP A 20 -4.71 36.59 -3.87
CA ASP A 20 -4.53 35.49 -4.84
C ASP A 20 -4.13 34.12 -4.26
N ILE A 21 -4.93 33.61 -3.30
CA ILE A 21 -4.79 32.25 -2.77
C ILE A 21 -6.00 31.39 -3.11
N GLN A 22 -5.72 30.15 -3.54
CA GLN A 22 -6.72 29.09 -3.70
C GLN A 22 -6.55 28.04 -2.59
N PHE A 23 -7.66 27.48 -2.13
CA PHE A 23 -7.67 26.48 -1.06
C PHE A 23 -8.25 25.17 -1.55
N VAL A 24 -7.53 24.08 -1.30
CA VAL A 24 -8.02 22.70 -1.42
C VAL A 24 -7.83 22.02 -0.07
N ALA A 25 -8.85 21.32 0.41
CA ALA A 25 -8.80 20.65 1.70
C ALA A 25 -9.48 19.28 1.61
N ALA A 26 -9.01 18.34 2.43
CA ALA A 26 -9.61 17.03 2.59
C ALA A 26 -9.83 16.74 4.08
N MET A 27 -10.90 16.02 4.39
CA MET A 27 -11.23 15.57 5.74
C MET A 27 -11.73 14.14 5.70
N ILE A 28 -11.58 13.44 6.82
CA ILE A 28 -12.19 12.13 6.99
C ILE A 28 -13.67 12.31 7.33
N GLN A 29 -14.51 11.33 6.98
CA GLN A 29 -15.94 11.35 7.30
C GLN A 29 -16.17 11.63 8.79
N PRO A 30 -17.03 12.61 9.13
CA PRO A 30 -17.35 12.96 10.52
C PRO A 30 -18.15 11.82 11.16
N GLY A 31 -17.93 11.58 12.45
CA GLY A 31 -18.53 10.46 13.19
C GLY A 31 -17.50 9.44 13.71
N GLY A 32 -17.97 8.43 14.45
CA GLY A 32 -17.09 7.40 15.03
C GLY A 32 -15.98 7.94 15.95
N GLY A 33 -16.25 9.05 16.66
CA GLY A 33 -15.27 9.75 17.51
C GLY A 33 -14.47 10.86 16.80
N ARG A 34 -14.71 11.10 15.50
CA ARG A 34 -14.09 12.22 14.76
C ARG A 34 -14.95 13.48 14.81
N ASN A 35 -14.29 14.61 15.03
CA ASN A 35 -14.93 15.92 15.08
C ASN A 35 -15.39 16.38 13.69
N ASP A 36 -16.54 17.05 13.67
CA ASP A 36 -17.05 17.70 12.47
C ASP A 36 -16.57 19.17 12.40
N ILE A 37 -16.50 19.72 11.18
CA ILE A 37 -16.09 21.09 10.95
C ILE A 37 -17.29 22.07 11.10
N PRO A 38 -17.06 23.32 11.56
CA PRO A 38 -18.14 24.29 11.74
C PRO A 38 -18.88 24.61 10.43
N SER A 39 -20.20 24.77 10.49
CA SER A 39 -21.05 25.08 9.32
C SER A 39 -20.65 26.36 8.59
N ARG A 40 -20.09 27.34 9.30
CA ARG A 40 -19.56 28.58 8.71
C ARG A 40 -18.41 28.30 7.73
N LEU A 41 -17.54 27.36 8.07
CA LEU A 41 -16.42 26.96 7.20
C LEU A 41 -16.93 26.09 6.05
N LYS A 42 -17.85 25.14 6.32
CA LYS A 42 -18.45 24.28 5.28
C LYS A 42 -19.07 25.08 4.13
N ARG A 43 -19.74 26.21 4.42
CA ARG A 43 -20.35 27.09 3.40
C ARG A 43 -19.34 27.60 2.35
N GLN A 44 -18.06 27.70 2.71
CA GLN A 44 -17.01 28.22 1.83
C GLN A 44 -16.43 27.15 0.89
N PHE A 45 -16.79 25.87 1.07
CA PHE A 45 -16.27 24.75 0.29
C PHE A 45 -17.40 23.94 -0.35
N SER A 46 -17.13 23.39 -1.53
CA SER A 46 -17.94 22.30 -2.09
C SER A 46 -17.44 20.98 -1.51
N VAL A 47 -18.29 20.30 -0.74
CA VAL A 47 -17.93 19.04 -0.07
C VAL A 47 -18.37 17.86 -0.94
N PHE A 48 -17.41 17.01 -1.29
CA PHE A 48 -17.66 15.78 -2.04
C PHE A 48 -17.28 14.56 -1.18
N ASN A 49 -18.07 13.49 -1.27
CA ASN A 49 -17.76 12.23 -0.61
C ASN A 49 -16.87 11.39 -1.52
N CYS A 50 -15.64 11.11 -1.09
CA CYS A 50 -14.74 10.19 -1.78
C CYS A 50 -14.92 8.77 -1.21
N THR A 51 -15.64 7.92 -1.93
CA THR A 51 -15.80 6.52 -1.56
C THR A 51 -14.57 5.70 -1.96
N LEU A 52 -14.43 4.50 -1.37
CA LEU A 52 -13.40 3.56 -1.81
C LEU A 52 -13.60 3.20 -3.30
N PRO A 53 -12.51 3.06 -4.08
CA PRO A 53 -12.58 2.67 -5.48
C PRO A 53 -13.16 1.26 -5.63
N ALA A 54 -13.79 1.01 -6.78
CA ALA A 54 -14.31 -0.31 -7.12
C ALA A 54 -13.18 -1.34 -7.22
N PRO A 55 -13.44 -2.64 -6.94
CA PRO A 55 -12.44 -3.71 -7.05
C PRO A 55 -11.71 -3.71 -8.41
N ARG A 56 -12.45 -3.55 -9.51
CA ARG A 56 -11.88 -3.47 -10.86
C ARG A 56 -10.91 -2.30 -11.05
N SER A 57 -11.19 -1.17 -10.40
CA SER A 57 -10.29 0.00 -10.44
C SER A 57 -9.02 -0.26 -9.65
N ILE A 58 -9.13 -0.95 -8.50
CA ILE A 58 -7.97 -1.36 -7.69
C ILE A 58 -7.09 -2.30 -8.51
N ASP A 59 -7.68 -3.34 -9.12
CA ASP A 59 -6.96 -4.30 -9.95
C ASP A 59 -6.26 -3.59 -11.13
N LYS A 60 -6.94 -2.64 -11.78
CA LYS A 60 -6.32 -1.87 -12.87
C LYS A 60 -5.15 -1.00 -12.41
N ILE A 61 -5.28 -0.30 -11.26
CA ILE A 61 -4.22 0.57 -10.75
C ILE A 61 -2.98 -0.26 -10.41
N PHE A 62 -3.14 -1.33 -9.63
CA PHE A 62 -2.02 -2.17 -9.23
C PHE A 62 -1.50 -3.04 -10.37
N GLY A 63 -2.33 -3.38 -11.36
CA GLY A 63 -1.88 -4.08 -12.55
C GLY A 63 -1.00 -3.24 -13.46
N VAL A 64 -1.33 -1.96 -13.67
CA VAL A 64 -0.45 -1.06 -14.44
C VAL A 64 0.91 -0.88 -13.73
N ILE A 65 0.91 -0.82 -12.41
CA ILE A 65 2.14 -0.68 -11.61
C ILE A 65 2.96 -1.99 -11.65
N GLY A 66 2.32 -3.12 -11.35
CA GLY A 66 2.95 -4.42 -11.28
C GLY A 66 3.48 -4.87 -12.64
N CYS A 67 2.62 -4.97 -13.65
CA CYS A 67 3.02 -5.36 -15.01
C CYS A 67 3.96 -4.34 -15.66
N GLY A 68 3.89 -3.06 -15.24
CA GLY A 68 4.81 -2.02 -15.70
C GLY A 68 6.24 -2.21 -15.18
N TYR A 69 6.40 -2.73 -13.96
CA TYR A 69 7.71 -3.01 -13.36
C TYR A 69 8.26 -4.38 -13.78
N PHE A 70 7.42 -5.41 -13.72
CA PHE A 70 7.74 -6.76 -14.19
C PHE A 70 7.59 -6.85 -15.71
N CYS A 71 8.40 -6.07 -16.42
CA CYS A 71 8.43 -6.05 -17.87
C CYS A 71 9.47 -7.06 -18.41
N LYS A 72 9.30 -7.47 -19.67
CA LYS A 72 10.20 -8.40 -20.39
C LYS A 72 11.65 -7.92 -20.49
N GLU A 73 11.86 -6.62 -20.33
CA GLU A 73 13.20 -6.00 -20.36
C GLU A 73 13.96 -6.18 -19.04
N ARG A 74 13.24 -6.43 -17.94
CA ARG A 74 13.80 -6.54 -16.58
C ARG A 74 13.71 -7.93 -15.99
N PHE A 75 12.74 -8.73 -16.41
CA PHE A 75 12.49 -10.05 -15.86
C PHE A 75 12.16 -11.07 -16.95
N PRO A 76 12.38 -12.37 -16.69
CA PRO A 76 11.94 -13.44 -17.57
C PRO A 76 10.45 -13.35 -17.92
N ASP A 77 10.12 -13.66 -19.18
CA ASP A 77 8.74 -13.64 -19.71
C ASP A 77 7.77 -14.44 -18.82
N GLU A 78 8.23 -15.56 -18.26
CA GLU A 78 7.42 -16.40 -17.39
C GLU A 78 6.97 -15.69 -16.10
N ILE A 79 7.80 -14.79 -15.56
CA ILE A 79 7.50 -14.02 -14.34
C ILE A 79 6.61 -12.83 -14.68
N ALA A 80 6.90 -12.16 -15.80
CA ALA A 80 6.13 -11.04 -16.31
C ALA A 80 4.67 -11.42 -16.61
N GLU A 81 4.42 -12.64 -17.09
CA GLU A 81 3.05 -13.15 -17.27
C GLU A 81 2.45 -13.63 -15.94
N PHE A 82 3.26 -14.18 -15.04
CA PHE A 82 2.77 -14.72 -13.78
C PHE A 82 2.30 -13.65 -12.79
N ILE A 83 2.89 -12.45 -12.80
CA ILE A 83 2.52 -11.34 -11.92
C ILE A 83 1.05 -10.92 -12.05
N GLU A 84 0.44 -11.11 -13.22
CA GLU A 84 -0.95 -10.69 -13.46
C GLU A 84 -1.92 -11.46 -12.55
N SER A 85 -1.61 -12.72 -12.21
CA SER A 85 -2.40 -13.54 -11.28
C SER A 85 -2.35 -13.04 -9.83
N PHE A 86 -1.29 -12.35 -9.42
CA PHE A 86 -1.12 -11.86 -8.05
C PHE A 86 -1.94 -10.61 -7.74
N ILE A 87 -2.35 -9.86 -8.76
CA ILE A 87 -3.16 -8.65 -8.60
C ILE A 87 -4.51 -8.97 -7.94
N PRO A 88 -5.37 -9.84 -8.53
CA PRO A 88 -6.62 -10.21 -7.90
C PRO A 88 -6.40 -10.98 -6.60
N ALA A 89 -5.39 -11.86 -6.53
CA ALA A 89 -5.06 -12.62 -5.32
C ALA A 89 -4.78 -11.70 -4.11
N THR A 90 -3.90 -10.70 -4.29
CA THR A 90 -3.56 -9.73 -3.23
C THR A 90 -4.78 -8.92 -2.80
N ARG A 91 -5.61 -8.49 -3.76
CA ARG A 91 -6.85 -7.76 -3.46
C ARG A 91 -7.81 -8.61 -2.63
N ILE A 92 -8.06 -9.86 -3.03
CA ILE A 92 -9.00 -10.76 -2.37
C ILE A 92 -8.52 -11.07 -0.95
N LEU A 93 -7.25 -11.42 -0.78
CA LEU A 93 -6.66 -11.68 0.53
C LEU A 93 -6.82 -10.48 1.48
N TRP A 94 -6.57 -9.26 1.00
CA TRP A 94 -6.77 -8.05 1.79
C TRP A 94 -8.25 -7.78 2.10
N GLN A 95 -9.16 -7.98 1.14
CA GLN A 95 -10.60 -7.78 1.35
C GLN A 95 -11.15 -8.73 2.41
N GLU A 96 -10.80 -10.01 2.33
CA GLU A 96 -11.19 -11.04 3.31
C GLU A 96 -10.62 -10.74 4.69
N THR A 97 -9.34 -10.36 4.76
CA THR A 97 -8.70 -9.96 6.03
C THR A 97 -9.41 -8.77 6.65
N LYS A 98 -9.72 -7.74 5.86
CA LYS A 98 -10.44 -6.55 6.33
C LYS A 98 -11.84 -6.87 6.84
N LEU A 99 -12.53 -7.83 6.24
CA LEU A 99 -13.88 -8.24 6.67
C LEU A 99 -13.85 -9.07 7.95
N LYS A 100 -12.87 -9.97 8.09
CA LYS A 100 -12.74 -10.84 9.25
C LYS A 100 -12.15 -10.13 10.47
N MET A 101 -11.08 -9.37 10.27
CA MET A 101 -10.25 -8.79 11.32
C MET A 101 -10.68 -7.35 11.62
N LEU A 102 -11.83 -7.22 12.29
CA LEU A 102 -12.38 -5.92 12.69
C LEU A 102 -11.70 -5.36 13.95
N PRO A 103 -11.57 -4.02 14.06
CA PRO A 103 -11.01 -3.40 15.25
C PRO A 103 -11.96 -3.59 16.44
N THR A 104 -11.44 -4.21 17.50
CA THR A 104 -12.14 -4.36 18.79
C THR A 104 -11.39 -3.57 19.87
N PRO A 105 -11.98 -3.27 21.04
CA PRO A 105 -11.25 -2.58 22.12
C PRO A 105 -9.94 -3.27 22.52
N ALA A 106 -9.89 -4.61 22.44
CA ALA A 106 -8.67 -5.39 22.69
C ALA A 106 -7.68 -5.36 21.50
N LYS A 107 -8.18 -5.23 20.26
CA LYS A 107 -7.41 -5.24 19.01
C LYS A 107 -7.66 -3.97 18.19
N PHE A 108 -7.46 -2.80 18.80
CA PHE A 108 -7.79 -1.51 18.17
C PHE A 108 -6.86 -1.15 16.98
N HIS A 109 -5.69 -1.79 16.90
CA HIS A 109 -4.71 -1.60 15.84
C HIS A 109 -5.01 -2.42 14.57
N TYR A 110 -6.06 -3.26 14.58
CA TYR A 110 -6.53 -4.03 13.42
C TYR A 110 -7.32 -3.11 12.47
N VAL A 111 -6.61 -2.15 11.87
CA VAL A 111 -7.16 -1.18 10.92
C VAL A 111 -6.47 -1.39 9.58
N PHE A 112 -7.21 -1.95 8.63
CA PHE A 112 -6.73 -2.24 7.27
C PHE A 112 -7.30 -1.23 6.27
N ASN A 113 -6.42 -0.64 5.46
CA ASN A 113 -6.76 0.37 4.45
C ASN A 113 -6.01 0.10 3.13
N LEU A 114 -6.34 0.85 2.07
CA LEU A 114 -5.70 0.72 0.75
C LEU A 114 -4.18 0.93 0.77
N ARG A 115 -3.67 1.65 1.78
CA ARG A 115 -2.23 1.83 2.01
C ARG A 115 -1.50 0.49 2.21
N ASP A 116 -2.18 -0.51 2.76
CA ASP A 116 -1.60 -1.83 2.97
C ASP A 116 -1.29 -2.51 1.64
N LEU A 117 -2.20 -2.45 0.66
CA LEU A 117 -1.91 -2.92 -0.70
C LEU A 117 -0.72 -2.17 -1.30
N SER A 118 -0.69 -0.84 -1.16
CA SER A 118 0.42 -0.04 -1.69
C SER A 118 1.76 -0.47 -1.09
N ARG A 119 1.82 -0.80 0.20
CA ARG A 119 3.05 -1.28 0.86
C ARG A 119 3.48 -2.66 0.38
N ILE A 120 2.54 -3.58 0.20
CA ILE A 120 2.83 -4.93 -0.35
C ILE A 120 3.44 -4.78 -1.74
N TRP A 121 2.81 -4.00 -2.61
CA TRP A 121 3.33 -3.74 -3.95
C TRP A 121 4.66 -2.99 -3.91
N GLU A 122 4.80 -1.96 -3.08
CA GLU A 122 6.08 -1.24 -2.93
C GLU A 122 7.22 -2.17 -2.49
N GLY A 123 6.95 -3.14 -1.62
CA GLY A 123 7.93 -4.17 -1.25
C GLY A 123 8.29 -5.07 -2.42
N MET A 124 7.28 -5.60 -3.13
CA MET A 124 7.50 -6.44 -4.32
C MET A 124 8.27 -5.72 -5.44
N LEU A 125 8.09 -4.40 -5.59
CA LEU A 125 8.74 -3.58 -6.61
C LEU A 125 10.21 -3.23 -6.28
N LYS A 126 10.72 -3.61 -5.11
CA LYS A 126 12.14 -3.39 -4.74
C LYS A 126 13.05 -4.54 -5.17
N ILE A 127 12.47 -5.65 -5.63
CA ILE A 127 13.23 -6.82 -6.06
C ILE A 127 13.95 -6.54 -7.38
N GLU A 128 15.18 -7.04 -7.50
CA GLU A 128 15.96 -6.99 -8.74
C GLU A 128 15.92 -8.34 -9.46
N GLU A 129 16.20 -8.35 -10.76
CA GLU A 129 16.24 -9.55 -11.61
C GLU A 129 16.99 -10.75 -11.01
N PRO A 130 18.23 -10.62 -10.47
CA PRO A 130 18.98 -11.78 -9.97
C PRO A 130 18.32 -12.48 -8.79
N GLU A 131 17.38 -11.82 -8.11
CA GLU A 131 16.72 -12.33 -6.90
C GLU A 131 15.37 -12.97 -7.21
N CYS A 132 14.84 -12.78 -8.43
CA CYS A 132 13.57 -13.32 -8.86
C CYS A 132 13.73 -13.96 -10.24
N SER A 133 14.20 -15.21 -10.23
CA SER A 133 14.52 -15.97 -11.45
C SER A 133 13.48 -17.05 -11.76
N ALA A 134 12.78 -17.54 -10.73
CA ALA A 134 11.75 -18.56 -10.84
C ALA A 134 10.40 -18.06 -10.30
N LYS A 135 9.32 -18.73 -10.72
CA LYS A 135 7.96 -18.50 -10.18
C LYS A 135 7.88 -18.76 -8.68
N GLU A 136 8.72 -19.67 -8.19
CA GLU A 136 8.89 -20.01 -6.77
C GLU A 136 9.37 -18.81 -5.96
N ASP A 137 10.37 -18.08 -6.48
CA ASP A 137 10.90 -16.87 -5.86
C ASP A 137 9.83 -15.78 -5.78
N LEU A 138 9.02 -15.63 -6.83
CA LEU A 138 7.93 -14.65 -6.85
C LEU A 138 6.82 -14.98 -5.85
N LEU A 139 6.44 -16.26 -5.72
CA LEU A 139 5.49 -16.73 -4.71
C LEU A 139 6.01 -16.50 -3.30
N ALA A 140 7.30 -16.81 -3.08
CA ALA A 140 7.99 -16.58 -1.83
C ALA A 140 7.99 -15.08 -1.47
N LEU A 141 8.31 -14.21 -2.45
CA LEU A 141 8.32 -12.76 -2.28
C LEU A 141 6.94 -12.23 -1.92
N TRP A 142 5.91 -12.63 -2.67
CA TRP A 142 4.54 -12.22 -2.40
C TRP A 142 4.07 -12.65 -0.99
N LYS A 143 4.35 -13.90 -0.60
CA LYS A 143 4.05 -14.40 0.75
C LYS A 143 4.79 -13.59 1.81
N HIS A 144 6.08 -13.30 1.59
CA HIS A 144 6.89 -12.49 2.50
C HIS A 144 6.25 -11.12 2.74
N GLU A 145 6.00 -10.38 1.67
CA GLU A 145 5.44 -9.02 1.75
C GLU A 145 4.05 -9.00 2.37
N CYS A 146 3.17 -9.95 1.99
CA CYS A 146 1.86 -10.07 2.61
C CYS A 146 1.93 -10.33 4.11
N THR A 147 2.86 -11.20 4.54
CA THR A 147 3.06 -11.54 5.96
C THR A 147 3.61 -10.35 6.73
N ARG A 148 4.62 -9.63 6.20
CA ARG A 148 5.22 -8.47 6.86
C ARG A 148 4.29 -7.27 6.96
N VAL A 149 3.48 -7.03 5.95
CA VAL A 149 2.54 -5.90 5.98
C VAL A 149 1.32 -6.22 6.83
N ILE A 150 0.76 -7.43 6.73
CA ILE A 150 -0.51 -7.78 7.36
C ILE A 150 -0.30 -8.57 8.65
N ALA A 151 0.34 -9.74 8.57
CA ALA A 151 0.39 -10.71 9.66
C ALA A 151 1.21 -10.26 10.88
N ASP A 152 2.23 -9.41 10.68
CA ASP A 152 3.03 -8.85 11.79
C ASP A 152 2.20 -7.94 12.72
N ARG A 153 1.00 -7.51 12.31
CA ARG A 153 0.06 -6.78 13.18
C ARG A 153 -0.73 -7.69 14.10
N PHE A 154 -0.75 -9.01 13.86
CA PHE A 154 -1.58 -9.92 14.64
C PHE A 154 -0.95 -10.26 15.99
N THR A 155 -1.77 -10.21 17.04
CA THR A 155 -1.34 -10.53 18.41
C THR A 155 -1.49 -12.01 18.75
N ASN A 156 -2.50 -12.67 18.19
CA ASN A 156 -2.84 -14.05 18.51
C ASN A 156 -2.33 -15.00 17.43
N GLU A 157 -1.89 -16.18 17.85
CA GLU A 157 -1.46 -17.24 16.93
C GLU A 157 -2.63 -17.74 16.07
N GLU A 158 -3.83 -17.87 16.64
CA GLU A 158 -5.05 -18.22 15.89
C GLU A 158 -5.35 -17.28 14.71
N ASP A 159 -5.07 -15.98 14.85
CA ASP A 159 -5.29 -15.00 13.78
C ASP A 159 -4.26 -15.20 12.66
N LYS A 160 -3.02 -15.54 13.03
CA LYS A 160 -1.93 -15.84 12.08
C LYS A 160 -2.20 -17.14 11.33
N ASP A 161 -2.63 -18.19 12.03
CA ASP A 161 -3.00 -19.47 11.43
C ASP A 161 -4.16 -19.31 10.45
N TRP A 162 -5.18 -18.53 10.82
CA TRP A 162 -6.28 -18.20 9.92
C TRP A 162 -5.78 -17.47 8.68
N PHE A 163 -4.88 -16.49 8.83
CA PHE A 163 -4.36 -15.71 7.70
C PHE A 163 -3.50 -16.57 6.77
N LEU A 164 -2.61 -17.42 7.31
CA LEU A 164 -1.80 -18.35 6.53
C LEU A 164 -2.68 -19.34 5.78
N LYS A 165 -3.70 -19.90 6.44
CA LYS A 165 -4.68 -20.75 5.77
C LYS A 165 -5.40 -20.01 4.66
N LYS A 166 -5.84 -18.77 4.91
CA LYS A 166 -6.57 -17.99 3.92
C LYS A 166 -5.70 -17.60 2.73
N MET A 167 -4.42 -17.32 2.97
CA MET A 167 -3.42 -17.10 1.92
C MET A 167 -3.30 -18.34 1.03
N THR A 168 -3.20 -19.53 1.63
CA THR A 168 -3.14 -20.79 0.87
C THR A 168 -4.39 -21.01 0.01
N GLU A 169 -5.59 -20.76 0.56
CA GLU A 169 -6.86 -20.85 -0.20
C GLU A 169 -6.86 -19.88 -1.40
N VAL A 170 -6.40 -18.64 -1.21
CA VAL A 170 -6.35 -17.64 -2.30
C VAL A 170 -5.35 -18.04 -3.38
N VAL A 171 -4.20 -18.61 -3.01
CA VAL A 171 -3.22 -19.12 -3.99
C VAL A 171 -3.82 -20.27 -4.80
N GLU A 172 -4.53 -21.20 -4.15
CA GLU A 172 -5.19 -22.32 -4.81
C GLU A 172 -6.25 -21.85 -5.82
N GLU A 173 -7.05 -20.84 -5.46
CA GLU A 173 -8.15 -20.33 -6.28
C GLU A 173 -7.69 -19.42 -7.43
N GLU A 174 -6.77 -18.48 -7.19
CA GLU A 174 -6.42 -17.43 -8.16
C GLU A 174 -5.17 -17.73 -8.97
N ILE A 175 -4.22 -18.51 -8.43
CA ILE A 175 -2.93 -18.78 -9.07
C ILE A 175 -2.89 -20.23 -9.59
N GLY A 176 -3.25 -21.19 -8.75
CA GLY A 176 -3.36 -22.60 -9.10
C GLY A 176 -2.95 -23.55 -7.99
N PRO A 177 -3.54 -24.76 -7.92
CA PRO A 177 -3.31 -25.74 -6.86
C PRO A 177 -1.87 -26.29 -6.83
N GLU A 178 -1.17 -26.31 -7.96
CA GLU A 178 0.22 -26.75 -8.04
C GLU A 178 1.13 -25.87 -7.18
N TYR A 179 0.88 -24.56 -7.14
CA TYR A 179 1.72 -23.56 -6.48
C TYR A 179 1.61 -23.57 -4.95
N VAL A 180 0.55 -24.17 -4.41
CA VAL A 180 0.36 -24.33 -2.96
C VAL A 180 1.52 -25.09 -2.31
N LYS A 181 2.05 -26.10 -3.02
CA LYS A 181 3.16 -26.92 -2.52
C LYS A 181 4.51 -26.21 -2.59
N LEU A 182 4.61 -25.15 -3.40
CA LEU A 182 5.83 -24.38 -3.58
C LEU A 182 5.91 -23.18 -2.62
N LEU A 183 4.89 -22.96 -1.79
CA LEU A 183 4.94 -21.92 -0.77
C LEU A 183 5.95 -22.31 0.33
N PRO A 184 7.08 -21.59 0.46
CA PRO A 184 8.02 -21.84 1.54
C PRO A 184 7.37 -21.49 2.88
N GLU A 185 7.73 -22.20 3.96
CA GLU A 185 7.16 -21.99 5.29
C GLU A 185 7.39 -20.55 5.79
N GLU A 186 8.64 -20.07 5.71
CA GLU A 186 9.03 -18.67 5.95
C GLU A 186 10.07 -18.20 4.92
N PRO A 187 9.66 -17.42 3.90
CA PRO A 187 10.61 -16.77 3.00
C PRO A 187 11.24 -15.55 3.67
N TYR A 188 12.55 -15.35 3.50
CA TYR A 188 13.27 -14.18 4.01
C TYR A 188 13.83 -13.33 2.88
N PHE A 189 13.17 -12.21 2.57
CA PHE A 189 13.69 -11.18 1.68
C PHE A 189 14.17 -10.01 2.53
N VAL A 190 15.44 -10.07 2.96
CA VAL A 190 16.01 -9.09 3.91
C VAL A 190 17.35 -8.56 3.43
N ASN A 191 17.60 -7.27 3.69
CA ASN A 191 18.84 -6.62 3.29
C ASN A 191 19.98 -6.80 4.30
N PHE A 192 19.68 -7.20 5.55
CA PHE A 192 20.69 -7.29 6.61
C PHE A 192 21.54 -8.58 6.57
N MET A 193 21.04 -9.63 5.90
CA MET A 193 21.76 -10.90 5.69
C MET A 193 22.60 -10.90 4.41
N ARG A 194 22.58 -9.79 3.65
CA ARG A 194 23.36 -9.65 2.43
C ARG A 194 24.75 -9.14 2.80
N ASP A 195 25.74 -9.56 2.01
CA ASP A 195 27.08 -9.02 2.16
C ASP A 195 27.01 -7.49 2.01
N PRO A 196 27.77 -6.73 2.83
CA PRO A 196 27.80 -5.29 2.72
C PRO A 196 28.21 -4.91 1.28
N PRO A 197 27.54 -3.92 0.65
CA PRO A 197 27.98 -3.44 -0.64
C PRO A 197 29.45 -3.05 -0.54
N GLU A 198 30.27 -3.50 -1.50
CA GLU A 198 31.64 -3.03 -1.60
C GLU A 198 31.60 -1.50 -1.69
N PRO A 199 32.49 -0.78 -0.97
CA PRO A 199 32.52 0.67 -1.05
C PRO A 199 32.96 1.07 -2.46
N ASP A 200 32.00 1.26 -3.36
CA ASP A 200 32.24 1.77 -4.70
C ASP A 200 32.68 3.24 -4.60
N ASP A 201 33.91 3.48 -5.05
CA ASP A 201 34.53 4.78 -5.29
C ASP A 201 33.93 5.36 -6.58
N ASP A 202 32.68 5.83 -6.57
CA ASP A 202 32.15 6.76 -7.57
C ASP A 202 30.78 7.34 -7.14
N GLU A 203 30.80 8.64 -6.82
CA GLU A 203 29.63 9.52 -6.82
C GLU A 203 29.05 9.58 -8.24
N SER A 204 28.26 8.58 -8.64
CA SER A 204 27.41 8.73 -9.81
C SER A 204 26.21 9.60 -9.42
N GLU A 205 26.31 10.90 -9.74
CA GLU A 205 25.18 11.82 -9.74
C GLU A 205 24.00 11.17 -10.44
N VAL A 206 22.92 10.92 -9.70
CA VAL A 206 21.64 10.51 -10.25
C VAL A 206 21.10 11.70 -11.04
N ILE A 207 21.47 11.78 -12.33
CA ILE A 207 20.82 12.67 -13.29
C ILE A 207 19.44 12.08 -13.56
N LEU A 208 18.46 12.52 -12.76
CA LEU A 208 17.04 12.35 -13.03
C LEU A 208 16.66 13.23 -14.24
N GLU A 209 16.94 12.77 -15.45
CA GLU A 209 16.23 13.26 -16.62
C GLU A 209 14.88 12.54 -16.69
N MET A 210 13.81 13.27 -16.37
CA MET A 210 12.45 12.88 -16.70
C MET A 210 12.12 13.31 -18.15
N PRO A 211 11.37 12.49 -18.92
CA PRO A 211 10.82 12.91 -20.20
C PRO A 211 9.75 14.02 -20.07
#